data_AF-A0A401FU31-F1
#
_entry.id   AF-A0A401FU31-F1
#
_cell.length_a   1.000
_cell.length_b   1.000
_cell.length_c   1.000
_cell.angle_alpha   90.00
_cell.angle_beta   90.00
_cell.angle_gamma   90.00
#
_symmetry.space_group_name_H-M   'P 1'
#
loop_
_entity.id
_entity.type
_entity.pdbx_description
1 polymer ?
#
loop_
_entity_poly.entity_id
_entity_poly.type
_entity_poly.pdbx_seq_one_letter_code
_entity_poly.pdbx_strand_id
1 'polypeptide(L)'
;MKMVSRIGILSLMICGMFSPTSYAGTLADDYSTVVQRRYDLEAQRKGYEKQLGTLAARKKSLTLLFFQCVSQKNKDFWETKLAESNASNDELSANRLELIDLRNHLDQTRKGLEEKRLEIEKKHTAKGPGTPYETEFREYMQALETEYFTLLETDLFEGYKTYLSKIEAHIGFLKESVGTCMKRKIK
;
A
#
# COMPACT_ATOMS: atom_id res chain seq x y z
N MET A 1 -57.52 -40.81 5.71
CA MET A 1 -57.82 -41.11 4.30
C MET A 1 -58.79 -40.04 3.79
N LYS A 2 -58.59 -39.55 2.55
CA LYS A 2 -59.27 -38.44 1.82
C LYS A 2 -58.73 -37.05 2.18
N MET A 3 -57.83 -36.47 1.38
CA MET A 3 -57.94 -35.88 0.02
C MET A 3 -58.44 -34.42 0.03
N VAL A 4 -57.46 -33.53 -0.17
CA VAL A 4 -57.40 -32.39 -1.12
C VAL A 4 -58.65 -31.51 -1.31
N SER A 5 -58.49 -30.21 -1.06
CA SER A 5 -58.96 -29.18 -1.99
C SER A 5 -58.09 -27.93 -1.93
N ARG A 6 -57.71 -27.43 -3.11
CA ARG A 6 -56.88 -26.25 -3.40
C ARG A 6 -57.73 -24.97 -3.36
N ILE A 7 -57.03 -23.83 -3.53
CA ILE A 7 -57.45 -22.43 -3.86
C ILE A 7 -57.06 -21.51 -2.69
N GLY A 8 -56.24 -20.47 -2.82
CA GLY A 8 -55.58 -19.87 -3.97
C GLY A 8 -54.73 -18.67 -3.52
N ILE A 9 -53.66 -18.41 -4.26
CA ILE A 9 -53.06 -17.11 -4.63
C ILE A 9 -53.11 -15.98 -3.59
N LEU A 10 -51.94 -15.56 -3.08
CA LEU A 10 -51.51 -14.17 -3.16
C LEU A 10 -49.98 -14.07 -2.96
N SER A 11 -49.26 -14.08 -4.08
CA SER A 11 -47.86 -13.69 -4.14
C SER A 11 -47.79 -12.16 -4.03
N LEU A 12 -47.48 -11.63 -2.85
CA LEU A 12 -47.09 -10.23 -2.74
C LEU A 12 -45.63 -10.10 -3.19
N MET A 13 -45.44 -9.76 -4.47
CA MET A 13 -44.24 -9.10 -4.95
C MET A 13 -44.10 -7.79 -4.17
N ILE A 14 -43.22 -7.77 -3.17
CA ILE A 14 -42.62 -6.52 -2.72
C ILE A 14 -41.48 -6.25 -3.69
N CYS A 15 -41.82 -5.61 -4.81
CA CYS A 15 -40.89 -4.76 -5.55
C CYS A 15 -40.49 -3.61 -4.61
N GLY A 16 -39.56 -3.89 -3.71
CA GLY A 16 -38.79 -2.86 -3.03
C GLY A 16 -37.96 -2.17 -4.10
N MET A 17 -38.45 -1.00 -4.50
CA MET A 17 -37.79 -0.09 -5.41
C MET A 17 -36.38 0.20 -4.89
N PHE A 18 -35.39 -0.51 -5.42
CA PHE A 18 -34.06 0.06 -5.55
C PHE A 18 -34.20 1.19 -6.57
N SER A 19 -34.56 2.38 -6.09
CA SER A 19 -34.20 3.59 -6.78
C SER A 19 -32.67 3.61 -6.79
N PRO A 20 -31.98 3.49 -7.93
CA PRO A 20 -30.60 3.90 -7.96
C PRO A 20 -30.66 5.40 -7.66
N THR A 21 -30.18 5.80 -6.48
CA THR A 21 -29.88 7.20 -6.21
C THR A 21 -28.86 7.61 -7.24
N SER A 22 -29.35 8.16 -8.34
CA SER A 22 -28.60 8.74 -9.44
C SER A 22 -27.96 10.02 -8.94
N TYR A 23 -26.87 9.88 -8.18
CA TYR A 23 -25.83 10.89 -8.20
C TYR A 23 -25.01 10.63 -9.46
N ALA A 24 -25.55 11.01 -10.62
CA ALA A 24 -24.74 11.13 -11.82
C ALA A 24 -23.95 12.44 -11.67
N GLY A 25 -22.84 12.38 -10.95
CA GLY A 25 -21.85 13.45 -10.95
C GLY A 25 -21.44 13.74 -12.39
N THR A 26 -21.12 15.00 -12.68
CA THR A 26 -20.55 15.28 -14.00
C THR A 26 -19.20 14.58 -14.11
N LEU A 27 -18.76 14.24 -15.33
CA LEU A 27 -17.44 13.65 -15.55
C LEU A 27 -16.31 14.44 -14.87
N ALA A 28 -16.45 15.78 -14.82
CA ALA A 28 -15.51 16.67 -14.16
C ALA A 28 -15.50 16.50 -12.63
N ASP A 29 -16.66 16.35 -11.99
CA ASP A 29 -16.77 16.15 -10.55
C ASP A 29 -16.17 14.79 -10.14
N ASP A 30 -16.51 13.74 -10.89
CA ASP A 30 -15.98 12.40 -10.67
C ASP A 30 -14.45 12.40 -10.81
N TYR A 31 -13.93 13.03 -11.86
CA TYR A 31 -12.49 13.14 -12.07
C TYR A 31 -11.79 13.94 -10.98
N SER A 32 -12.40 15.04 -10.50
CA SER A 32 -11.83 15.82 -9.40
C SER A 32 -11.68 14.98 -8.13
N THR A 33 -12.64 14.09 -7.86
CA THR A 33 -12.62 13.16 -6.72
C THR A 33 -11.48 12.15 -6.87
N VAL A 34 -11.32 11.56 -8.06
CA VAL A 34 -10.22 10.63 -8.38
C VAL A 34 -8.85 11.30 -8.25
N VAL A 35 -8.71 12.55 -8.72
CA VAL A 35 -7.47 13.32 -8.59
C VAL A 35 -7.14 13.63 -7.13
N GLN A 36 -8.13 14.02 -6.33
CA GLN A 36 -7.92 14.27 -4.90
C GLN A 36 -7.47 12.99 -4.19
N ARG A 37 -8.14 11.86 -4.45
CA ARG A 37 -7.74 10.57 -3.90
C ARG A 37 -6.31 10.18 -4.27
N ARG A 38 -5.91 10.40 -5.53
CA ARG A 38 -4.50 10.19 -5.94
C ARG A 38 -3.54 10.99 -5.07
N TYR A 39 -3.82 12.27 -4.84
CA TYR A 39 -2.95 13.12 -4.03
C TYR A 39 -2.85 12.64 -2.58
N ASP A 40 -3.96 12.20 -1.99
CA ASP A 40 -3.99 11.69 -0.63
C ASP A 40 -3.15 10.40 -0.51
N LEU A 41 -3.29 9.48 -1.47
CA LEU A 41 -2.50 8.24 -1.52
C LEU A 41 -1.01 8.52 -1.76
N GLU A 42 -0.65 9.45 -2.64
CA GLU A 42 0.74 9.86 -2.86
C GLU A 42 1.34 10.52 -1.62
N ALA A 43 0.56 11.32 -0.89
CA ALA A 43 0.98 11.90 0.38
C ALA A 43 1.22 10.82 1.44
N GLN A 44 0.34 9.83 1.52
CA GLN A 44 0.49 8.69 2.44
C GLN A 44 1.75 7.87 2.11
N ARG A 45 2.01 7.56 0.83
CA ARG A 45 3.24 6.92 0.38
C ARG A 45 4.48 7.67 0.84
N LYS A 46 4.53 8.99 0.59
CA LYS A 46 5.65 9.85 1.03
C LYS A 46 5.83 9.81 2.56
N GLY A 47 4.72 9.72 3.30
CA GLY A 47 4.73 9.52 4.74
C GLY A 47 5.48 8.26 5.16
N TYR A 48 5.15 7.12 4.55
CA TYR A 48 5.86 5.85 4.79
C TYR A 48 7.34 5.93 4.40
N GLU A 49 7.66 6.46 3.22
CA GLU A 49 9.04 6.57 2.74
C GLU A 49 9.91 7.43 3.68
N LYS A 50 9.34 8.50 4.25
CA LYS A 50 10.03 9.34 5.25
C LYS A 50 10.32 8.57 6.55
N GLN A 51 9.35 7.80 7.04
CA GLN A 51 9.54 6.97 8.24
C GLN A 51 10.63 5.93 8.01
N LEU A 52 10.60 5.26 6.85
CA LEU A 52 11.60 4.28 6.46
C LEU A 52 12.99 4.89 6.34
N GLY A 53 13.14 6.07 5.74
CA GLY A 53 14.42 6.77 5.68
C GLY A 53 15.00 7.06 7.07
N THR A 54 14.15 7.46 8.01
CA THR A 54 14.54 7.73 9.41
C THR A 54 15.00 6.45 10.12
N LEU A 55 14.23 5.38 10.02
CA LEU A 55 14.55 4.10 10.65
C LEU A 55 15.77 3.44 10.01
N ALA A 56 15.94 3.52 8.69
CA ALA A 56 17.12 3.01 8.01
C ALA A 56 18.41 3.71 8.46
N ALA A 57 18.38 5.03 8.61
CA ALA A 57 19.52 5.79 9.15
C ALA A 57 19.84 5.35 10.59
N ARG A 58 18.82 5.20 11.44
CA ARG A 58 18.97 4.75 12.82
C ARG A 58 19.53 3.32 12.91
N LYS A 59 18.98 2.40 12.12
CA LYS A 59 19.45 1.02 11.99
C LYS A 59 20.94 1.02 11.67
N LYS A 60 21.36 1.75 10.62
CA LYS A 60 22.76 1.84 10.20
C LYS A 60 23.69 2.27 11.35
N SER A 61 23.33 3.31 12.10
CA SER A 61 24.11 3.77 13.25
C SER A 61 24.18 2.73 14.37
N LEU A 62 23.08 2.05 14.68
CA LEU A 62 23.05 1.01 15.70
C LEU A 62 23.80 -0.25 15.30
N THR A 63 23.73 -0.65 14.03
CA THR A 63 24.49 -1.77 13.48
C THR A 63 25.99 -1.54 13.63
N LEU A 64 26.48 -0.31 13.39
CA LEU A 64 27.88 0.04 13.60
C LEU A 64 28.30 -0.16 15.07
N LEU A 65 27.51 0.36 16.01
CA LEU A 65 27.78 0.20 17.45
C LEU A 65 27.71 -1.28 17.88
N PHE A 66 26.76 -2.03 17.32
CA PHE A 66 26.62 -3.46 17.58
C PHE A 66 27.89 -4.22 17.17
N PHE A 67 28.40 -3.99 15.96
CA PHE A 67 29.63 -4.64 15.52
C PHE A 67 30.87 -4.19 16.29
N GLN A 68 30.91 -2.94 16.77
CA GLN A 68 31.96 -2.50 17.70
C GLN A 68 31.90 -3.24 19.04
N CYS A 69 30.71 -3.58 19.53
CA CYS A 69 30.55 -4.38 20.74
C CYS A 69 30.97 -5.83 20.55
N VAL A 70 30.57 -6.42 19.41
CA VAL A 70 30.93 -7.79 19.03
C VAL A 70 32.45 -7.96 18.91
N SER A 71 33.17 -6.94 18.43
CA SER A 71 34.63 -7.01 18.26
C SER A 71 35.42 -6.91 19.58
N GLN A 72 34.81 -6.47 20.68
CA GLN A 72 35.55 -6.09 21.89
C GLN A 72 35.76 -7.23 22.90
N LYS A 73 34.85 -8.21 23.07
CA LYS A 73 35.01 -9.31 24.05
C LYS A 73 34.14 -10.55 23.76
N ASN A 74 34.63 -11.72 24.20
CA ASN A 74 33.94 -13.01 24.37
C ASN A 74 33.03 -13.44 23.19
N LYS A 75 33.66 -14.07 22.20
CA LYS A 75 33.00 -14.55 20.97
C LYS A 75 31.76 -15.40 21.26
N ASP A 76 31.81 -16.24 22.29
CA ASP A 76 30.74 -17.17 22.67
C ASP A 76 29.49 -16.42 23.18
N PHE A 77 29.67 -15.26 23.83
CA PHE A 77 28.53 -14.43 24.26
C PHE A 77 27.81 -13.80 23.06
N TRP A 78 28.53 -13.44 22.00
CA TRP A 78 27.99 -12.74 20.84
C TRP A 78 27.48 -13.64 19.74
N GLU A 79 27.86 -14.92 19.72
CA GLU A 79 27.54 -15.84 18.64
C GLU A 79 26.03 -15.89 18.34
N THR A 80 25.20 -16.08 19.37
CA THR A 80 23.74 -16.08 19.22
C THR A 80 23.20 -14.73 18.75
N LYS A 81 23.70 -13.63 19.31
CA LYS A 81 23.24 -12.27 18.93
C LYS A 81 23.66 -11.91 17.50
N LEU A 82 24.83 -12.37 17.06
CA LEU A 82 25.30 -12.17 15.69
C LEU A 82 24.43 -12.95 14.70
N ALA A 83 24.11 -14.21 15.01
CA ALA A 83 23.20 -15.02 14.20
C ALA A 83 21.80 -14.39 14.08
N GLU A 84 21.23 -13.94 15.20
CA GLU A 84 19.93 -13.25 15.23
C GLU A 84 19.97 -11.94 14.41
N SER A 85 21.03 -11.14 14.57
CA SER A 85 21.20 -9.90 13.81
C SER A 85 21.32 -10.15 12.31
N ASN A 86 22.03 -11.20 11.90
CA ASN A 86 22.23 -11.53 10.49
C ASN A 86 20.92 -12.04 9.88
N ALA A 87 20.23 -12.97 10.52
CA ALA A 87 18.95 -13.48 10.04
C ALA A 87 17.91 -12.36 9.87
N SER A 88 17.82 -11.45 10.85
CA SER A 88 16.93 -10.30 10.77
C SER A 88 17.34 -9.31 9.68
N ASN A 89 18.66 -9.14 9.44
CA ASN A 89 19.15 -8.31 8.34
C ASN A 89 18.83 -8.89 6.96
N ASP A 90 18.97 -10.21 6.80
CA ASP A 90 18.68 -10.90 5.55
C ASP A 90 17.18 -10.81 5.23
N GLU A 91 16.34 -11.04 6.24
CA GLU A 91 14.88 -10.88 6.11
C GLU A 91 14.52 -9.43 5.73
N LEU A 92 15.09 -8.43 6.42
CA LEU A 92 14.86 -7.03 6.08
C LEU A 92 15.36 -6.68 4.67
N SER A 93 16.43 -7.31 4.21
CA SER A 93 16.94 -7.06 2.86
C SER A 93 16.02 -7.64 1.79
N ALA A 94 15.49 -8.85 2.01
CA ALA A 94 14.50 -9.47 1.13
C ALA A 94 13.22 -8.63 1.01
N ASN A 95 12.58 -8.28 2.15
CA ASN A 95 11.36 -7.45 2.14
C ASN A 95 11.61 -6.07 1.49
N ARG A 96 12.81 -5.51 1.66
CA ARG A 96 13.15 -4.22 1.03
C ARG A 96 13.23 -4.32 -0.49
N LEU A 97 13.76 -5.43 -1.02
CA LEU A 97 13.82 -5.65 -2.47
C LEU A 97 12.41 -5.80 -3.05
N GLU A 98 11.56 -6.61 -2.41
CA GLU A 98 10.15 -6.76 -2.80
C GLU A 98 9.42 -5.41 -2.83
N LEU A 99 9.63 -4.56 -1.83
CA LEU A 99 9.06 -3.21 -1.80
C LEU A 99 9.59 -2.30 -2.93
N ILE A 100 10.86 -2.42 -3.29
CA ILE A 100 11.44 -1.65 -4.39
C ILE A 100 10.80 -2.08 -5.71
N ASP A 101 10.64 -3.38 -5.93
CA ASP A 101 10.06 -3.92 -7.15
C ASP A 101 8.59 -3.51 -7.29
N LEU A 102 7.80 -3.67 -6.22
CA LEU A 102 6.40 -3.25 -6.20
C LEU A 102 6.26 -1.74 -6.46
N ARG A 103 7.10 -0.93 -5.83
CA ARG A 103 7.12 0.52 -6.04
C ARG A 103 7.45 0.86 -7.51
N ASN A 104 8.45 0.22 -8.08
CA ASN A 104 8.85 0.46 -9.46
C ASN A 104 7.74 0.05 -10.44
N HIS A 105 7.08 -1.08 -10.19
CA HIS A 105 5.92 -1.52 -10.95
C HIS A 105 4.78 -0.49 -10.90
N LEU A 106 4.40 -0.03 -9.70
CA LEU A 106 3.39 1.00 -9.51
C LEU A 106 3.74 2.33 -10.18
N ASP A 107 5.01 2.72 -10.14
CA ASP A 107 5.48 3.94 -10.81
C ASP A 107 5.41 3.81 -12.35
N GLN A 108 5.59 2.61 -12.90
CA GLN A 108 5.37 2.34 -14.32
C GLN A 108 3.88 2.35 -14.66
N THR A 109 3.03 1.69 -13.87
CA THR A 109 1.57 1.69 -14.06
C THR A 109 1.01 3.11 -14.05
N ARG A 110 1.42 3.93 -13.08
CA ARG A 110 1.02 5.35 -13.01
C ARG A 110 1.39 6.12 -14.27
N LYS A 111 2.60 5.93 -14.79
CA LYS A 111 3.05 6.60 -16.03
C LYS A 111 2.23 6.16 -17.24
N GLY A 112 2.00 4.85 -17.40
CA GLY A 112 1.19 4.33 -18.50
C GLY A 112 -0.26 4.82 -18.46
N LEU A 113 -0.85 4.94 -17.27
CA LEU A 113 -2.18 5.53 -17.11
C LEU A 113 -2.21 7.02 -17.45
N GLU A 114 -1.17 7.78 -17.09
CA GLU A 114 -1.06 9.19 -17.47
C GLU A 114 -0.89 9.38 -18.98
N GLU A 115 -0.13 8.49 -19.64
CA GLU A 115 0.00 8.47 -21.10
C GLU A 115 -1.36 8.19 -21.77
N LYS A 116 -2.11 7.18 -21.30
CA LYS A 116 -3.48 6.90 -21.78
C LYS A 116 -4.40 8.12 -21.61
N ARG A 117 -4.34 8.82 -20.46
CA ARG A 117 -5.12 10.05 -20.25
C ARG A 117 -4.81 11.09 -21.33
N LEU A 118 -3.53 11.35 -21.58
CA LEU A 118 -3.09 12.32 -22.59
C LEU A 118 -3.52 11.92 -24.01
N GLU A 119 -3.50 10.62 -24.32
CA GLU A 119 -3.98 10.10 -25.60
C GLU A 119 -5.49 10.32 -25.79
N ILE A 120 -6.30 10.03 -24.77
CA ILE A 120 -7.76 10.30 -24.78
C ILE A 120 -8.00 11.80 -25.02
N GLU A 121 -7.30 12.66 -24.28
CA GLU A 121 -7.40 14.12 -24.42
C GLU A 121 -7.05 14.63 -25.82
N LYS A 122 -6.06 13.99 -26.48
CA LYS A 122 -5.63 14.36 -27.83
C LYS A 122 -6.54 13.80 -28.92
N LYS A 123 -7.09 12.60 -28.71
CA LYS A 123 -7.89 11.86 -29.69
C LYS A 123 -9.24 12.51 -29.95
N HIS A 124 -9.87 13.07 -28.91
CA HIS A 124 -11.25 13.57 -29.00
C HIS A 124 -11.33 15.09 -28.94
N THR A 125 -11.92 15.68 -29.97
CA THR A 125 -12.21 17.13 -30.03
C THR A 125 -13.53 17.49 -29.37
N ALA A 126 -14.53 16.58 -29.41
CA ALA A 126 -15.83 16.76 -28.78
C ALA A 126 -15.85 16.11 -27.39
N LYS A 127 -16.06 16.93 -26.36
CA LYS A 127 -16.16 16.50 -24.96
C LYS A 127 -17.57 16.79 -24.46
N GLY A 128 -18.19 15.82 -23.80
CA GLY A 128 -19.52 16.00 -23.23
C GLY A 128 -20.22 14.68 -22.92
N PRO A 129 -21.42 14.74 -22.35
CA PRO A 129 -22.17 13.54 -21.99
C PRO A 129 -22.47 12.66 -23.19
N GLY A 130 -22.26 11.35 -23.05
CA GLY A 130 -22.54 10.34 -24.07
C GLY A 130 -21.58 10.33 -25.25
N THR A 131 -20.48 11.08 -25.21
CA THR A 131 -19.45 11.03 -26.26
C THR A 131 -18.46 9.88 -26.03
N PRO A 132 -17.75 9.42 -27.08
CA PRO A 132 -16.65 8.46 -26.93
C PRO A 132 -15.57 8.94 -25.94
N TYR A 133 -15.35 10.26 -25.83
CA TYR A 133 -14.44 10.83 -24.84
C TYR A 133 -14.88 10.50 -23.42
N GLU A 134 -16.16 10.70 -23.07
CA GLU A 134 -16.63 10.42 -21.71
C GLU A 134 -16.45 8.94 -21.38
N THR A 135 -16.82 8.03 -22.29
CA THR A 135 -16.66 6.59 -22.07
C THR A 135 -15.20 6.21 -21.81
N GLU A 136 -14.29 6.59 -22.72
CA GLU A 136 -12.86 6.27 -22.58
C GLU A 136 -12.24 6.92 -21.34
N PHE A 137 -12.68 8.12 -20.97
CA PHE A 137 -12.17 8.81 -19.79
C PHE A 137 -12.68 8.17 -18.49
N ARG A 138 -13.92 7.67 -18.46
CA ARG A 138 -14.45 6.89 -17.32
C ARG A 138 -13.73 5.55 -17.19
N GLU A 139 -13.42 4.88 -18.29
CA GLU A 139 -12.57 3.67 -18.29
C GLU A 139 -11.17 3.96 -17.73
N TYR A 140 -10.57 5.10 -18.10
CA TYR A 140 -9.30 5.56 -17.51
C TYR A 140 -9.41 5.76 -15.99
N MET A 141 -10.46 6.43 -15.51
CA MET A 141 -10.66 6.64 -14.07
C MET A 141 -10.86 5.31 -13.33
N GLN A 142 -11.59 4.37 -13.93
CA GLN A 142 -11.74 3.03 -13.38
C GLN A 142 -10.38 2.29 -13.34
N ALA A 143 -9.56 2.42 -14.38
CA ALA A 143 -8.23 1.83 -14.40
C ALA A 143 -7.30 2.43 -13.33
N LEU A 144 -7.39 3.74 -13.04
CA LEU A 144 -6.71 4.34 -11.88
C LEU A 144 -7.11 3.67 -10.58
N GLU A 145 -8.40 3.46 -10.38
CA GLU A 145 -8.94 2.82 -9.18
C GLU A 145 -8.45 1.38 -9.03
N THR A 146 -8.58 0.57 -10.08
CA THR A 146 -8.31 -0.88 -10.00
C THR A 146 -6.85 -1.24 -10.20
N GLU A 147 -6.15 -0.57 -11.13
CA GLU A 147 -4.76 -0.92 -11.49
C GLU A 147 -3.73 -0.13 -10.66
N TYR A 148 -4.11 0.97 -10.02
CA TYR A 148 -3.16 1.81 -9.27
C TYR A 148 -3.54 1.99 -7.81
N PHE A 149 -4.72 2.55 -7.49
CA PHE A 149 -5.08 2.86 -6.10
C PHE A 149 -5.23 1.60 -5.26
N THR A 150 -5.92 0.58 -5.80
CA THR A 150 -6.09 -0.69 -5.10
C THR A 150 -4.72 -1.30 -4.75
N LEU A 151 -3.80 -1.40 -5.72
CA LEU A 151 -2.47 -1.97 -5.49
C LEU A 151 -1.61 -1.13 -4.53
N LEU A 152 -1.77 0.20 -4.52
CA LEU A 152 -1.13 1.05 -3.51
C LEU A 152 -1.60 0.66 -2.09
N GLU A 153 -2.91 0.56 -1.91
CA GLU A 153 -3.54 0.31 -0.62
C GLU A 153 -3.31 -1.12 -0.12
N THR A 154 -3.54 -2.12 -0.97
CA THR A 154 -3.53 -3.54 -0.59
C THR A 154 -2.14 -4.13 -0.54
N ASP A 155 -1.23 -3.68 -1.42
CA ASP A 155 0.06 -4.34 -1.58
C ASP A 155 1.16 -3.44 -1.04
N LEU A 156 1.28 -2.20 -1.55
CA LEU A 156 2.42 -1.35 -1.21
C LEU A 156 2.35 -0.87 0.25
N PHE A 157 1.19 -0.41 0.70
CA PHE A 157 1.05 0.12 2.06
C PHE A 157 1.08 -0.99 3.11
N GLU A 158 0.51 -2.15 2.84
CA GLU A 158 0.66 -3.32 3.72
C GLU A 158 2.12 -3.81 3.76
N GLY A 159 2.80 -3.81 2.62
CA GLY A 159 4.24 -4.06 2.56
C GLY A 159 5.04 -3.06 3.41
N TYR A 160 4.72 -1.76 3.33
CA TYR A 160 5.37 -0.73 4.16
C TYR A 160 5.11 -0.94 5.64
N LYS A 161 3.87 -1.22 6.06
CA LYS A 161 3.54 -1.50 7.47
C LYS A 161 4.32 -2.71 7.98
N THR A 162 4.36 -3.78 7.20
CA THR A 162 5.10 -5.00 7.53
C THR A 162 6.59 -4.71 7.68
N TYR A 163 7.19 -4.01 6.71
CA TYR A 163 8.60 -3.68 6.75
C TYR A 163 8.95 -2.72 7.89
N LEU A 164 8.09 -1.73 8.18
CA LEU A 164 8.21 -0.82 9.32
C LEU A 164 8.25 -1.58 10.65
N SER A 165 7.29 -2.49 10.86
CA SER A 165 7.27 -3.31 12.07
C SER A 165 8.55 -4.14 12.22
N LYS A 166 9.05 -4.73 11.14
CA LYS A 166 10.27 -5.55 11.17
C LYS A 166 11.52 -4.69 11.45
N ILE A 167 11.66 -3.53 10.83
CA ILE A 167 12.84 -2.67 11.04
C ILE A 167 12.84 -2.08 12.45
N GLU A 168 11.67 -1.76 13.01
CA GLU A 168 11.53 -1.31 14.40
C GLU A 168 11.92 -2.40 15.40
N ALA A 169 11.46 -3.64 15.19
CA ALA A 169 11.85 -4.77 16.01
C ALA A 169 13.37 -5.00 15.98
N HIS A 170 13.98 -4.96 14.79
CA HIS A 170 15.43 -5.10 14.64
C HIS A 170 16.20 -3.94 15.31
N ILE A 171 15.71 -2.72 15.20
CA ILE A 171 16.26 -1.56 15.93
C ILE A 171 16.17 -1.77 17.44
N GLY A 172 15.05 -2.31 17.95
CA GLY A 172 14.87 -2.68 19.34
C GLY A 172 15.94 -3.67 19.81
N PHE A 173 16.11 -4.76 19.06
CA PHE A 173 17.16 -5.76 19.29
C PHE A 173 18.56 -5.14 19.34
N LEU A 174 18.91 -4.27 18.37
CA LEU A 174 20.22 -3.64 18.33
C LEU A 174 20.45 -2.72 19.53
N LYS A 175 19.44 -1.93 19.94
CA LYS A 175 19.54 -1.06 21.12
C LYS A 175 19.79 -1.86 22.40
N GLU A 176 19.10 -2.97 22.59
CA GLU A 176 19.27 -3.85 23.76
C GLU A 176 20.67 -4.46 23.78
N SER A 177 21.12 -4.97 22.64
CA SER A 177 22.44 -5.59 22.48
C SER A 177 23.57 -4.60 22.75
N VAL A 178 23.51 -3.42 22.11
CA VAL A 178 24.47 -2.33 22.34
C VAL A 178 24.38 -1.84 23.80
N GLY A 179 23.17 -1.74 24.36
CA GLY A 179 22.98 -1.28 25.72
C GLY A 179 23.59 -2.22 26.77
N THR A 180 23.51 -3.53 26.53
CA THR A 180 24.14 -4.56 27.36
C THR A 180 25.67 -4.44 27.34
N CYS A 181 26.25 -4.31 26.16
CA CYS A 181 27.68 -4.09 25.96
C CYS A 181 28.18 -2.81 26.66
N MET A 182 27.46 -1.69 26.45
CA MET A 182 27.87 -0.38 26.95
C MET A 182 27.41 -0.11 28.39
N LYS A 183 26.69 -1.05 29.02
CA LYS A 183 26.07 -0.91 30.35
C LYS A 183 25.21 0.36 30.50
N ARG A 184 24.50 0.75 29.42
CA ARG A 184 23.64 1.94 29.40
C ARG A 184 22.46 1.76 28.45
N LYS A 185 21.31 2.38 28.74
CA LYS A 185 20.14 2.36 27.85
C LYS A 185 20.37 3.26 26.64
N ILE A 186 20.28 2.70 25.43
CA ILE A 186 20.29 3.47 24.17
C ILE A 186 18.86 3.92 23.87
N LYS A 187 18.65 5.24 23.76
CA LYS A 187 17.33 5.81 23.46
C LYS A 187 16.93 5.60 22.00
#